data_AF-A0A2I0AT20-F1
#
_entry.id   AF-A0A2I0AT20-F1
#
_cell.length_a   1.000
_cell.length_b   1.000
_cell.length_c   1.000
_cell.angle_alpha   90.00
_cell.angle_beta   90.00
_cell.angle_gamma   90.00
#
_symmetry.space_group_name_H-M   'P 1'
#
loop_
_entity.id
_entity.type
_entity.pdbx_description
1 polymer ?
#
loop_
_entity_poly.entity_id
_entity_poly.type
_entity_poly.pdbx_seq_one_letter_code
_entity_poly.pdbx_strand_id
1 'polypeptide(L)'
;MWNPLSWVMEAAALIAIGFANGGGKPPDWQDFIGIVVLLVINSTISFIEENNAGNAAAALMAGLAPKTKVLRDGQWSEQEAAILVPGDIISIKLGDIVPADAHLLDGDPLKIDQSALTGESLPVTRNPGDEVFSGSTCKQGEIEAVVIATGVYTFYGKSAHLVDSTNQIGHFQKVLTAIGKFCISSIAVGMFVEIIVMYPIQHREYRQGIDNLLVLLIGGIPIAMPTVLSVTMAIGSHRLSQQGAITKRMTAIEEMAGMDVLCSDKTGTLTLNRLSVDKNLVEVFGKDVDNDHVILLAARASRIDNQDAIDAAMVNMLADPKEKCKALFISL
;
A
#
# COMPACT_ATOMS: atom_id res chain seq x y z
N MET A 1 -21.84 -6.62 0.68
CA MET A 1 -23.23 -7.14 0.78
C MET A 1 -23.75 -7.73 -0.53
N TRP A 2 -23.46 -7.19 -1.71
CA TRP A 2 -23.94 -7.77 -2.99
C TRP A 2 -22.89 -8.68 -3.67
N ASN A 3 -22.43 -9.72 -2.97
CA ASN A 3 -21.54 -10.72 -3.56
C ASN A 3 -22.37 -11.84 -4.24
N PRO A 4 -21.83 -12.57 -5.23
CA PRO A 4 -22.55 -13.64 -5.92
C PRO A 4 -23.13 -14.71 -4.98
N LEU A 5 -22.52 -14.93 -3.81
CA LEU A 5 -23.01 -15.88 -2.80
C LEU A 5 -24.31 -15.41 -2.13
N SER A 6 -24.46 -14.11 -1.89
CA SER A 6 -25.68 -13.52 -1.32
C SER A 6 -26.85 -13.61 -2.29
N TRP A 7 -26.60 -13.50 -3.61
CA TRP A 7 -27.63 -13.72 -4.64
C TRP A 7 -28.20 -15.13 -4.60
N VAL A 8 -27.35 -16.14 -4.37
CA VAL A 8 -27.82 -17.54 -4.28
C VAL A 8 -28.63 -17.77 -3.00
N MET A 9 -28.26 -17.13 -1.89
CA MET A 9 -29.05 -17.18 -0.64
C MET A 9 -30.39 -16.46 -0.76
N GLU A 10 -30.43 -15.32 -1.46
CA GLU A 10 -31.68 -14.62 -1.75
C GLU A 10 -32.59 -15.47 -2.66
N ALA A 11 -32.02 -16.15 -3.66
CA ALA A 11 -32.75 -17.12 -4.46
C ALA A 11 -33.28 -18.28 -3.61
N ALA A 12 -32.51 -18.79 -2.65
CA ALA A 12 -32.98 -19.82 -1.71
C ALA A 12 -34.15 -19.33 -0.84
N ALA A 13 -34.08 -18.10 -0.35
CA ALA A 13 -35.18 -17.47 0.39
C ALA A 13 -36.45 -17.32 -0.48
N LEU A 14 -36.31 -16.92 -1.74
CA LEU A 14 -37.42 -16.86 -2.68
C LEU A 14 -38.00 -18.24 -3.01
N ILE A 15 -37.15 -19.28 -3.11
CA ILE A 15 -37.60 -20.66 -3.30
C ILE A 15 -38.44 -21.13 -2.11
N ALA A 16 -38.05 -20.77 -0.87
CA ALA A 16 -38.77 -21.07 0.37
C ALA A 16 -40.20 -20.49 0.43
N ILE A 17 -40.47 -19.39 -0.29
CA ILE A 17 -41.81 -18.79 -0.36
C ILE A 17 -42.56 -19.25 -1.62
N GLY A 18 -41.86 -19.28 -2.77
CA GLY A 18 -42.47 -19.48 -4.08
C GLY A 18 -42.83 -20.94 -4.37
N PHE A 19 -41.92 -21.88 -4.06
CA PHE A 19 -42.07 -23.29 -4.39
C PHE A 19 -42.54 -24.15 -3.22
N ALA A 20 -42.56 -23.56 -2.02
CA ALA A 20 -43.07 -24.17 -0.81
C ALA A 20 -44.60 -24.33 -0.74
N ASN A 21 -45.32 -24.06 -1.83
CA ASN A 21 -46.77 -24.14 -1.90
C ASN A 21 -47.19 -25.55 -2.33
N GLY A 22 -47.28 -26.49 -1.38
CA GLY A 22 -47.63 -27.89 -1.67
C GLY A 22 -48.05 -28.69 -0.43
N GLY A 23 -48.88 -29.72 -0.63
CA GLY A 23 -49.25 -30.68 0.42
C GLY A 23 -50.20 -30.17 1.52
N GLY A 24 -50.92 -29.06 1.29
CA GLY A 24 -51.88 -28.50 2.27
C GLY A 24 -51.26 -27.76 3.46
N LYS A 25 -49.95 -27.51 3.42
CA LYS A 25 -49.22 -26.72 4.43
C LYS A 25 -49.02 -25.28 3.95
N PRO A 26 -48.96 -24.29 4.87
CA PRO A 26 -48.56 -22.94 4.51
C PRO A 26 -47.11 -22.90 3.99
N PRO A 27 -46.73 -21.82 3.28
CA PRO A 27 -45.34 -21.59 2.88
C PRO A 27 -44.41 -21.62 4.09
N ASP A 28 -43.14 -21.96 3.89
CA ASP A 28 -42.14 -22.02 4.97
C ASP A 28 -41.65 -20.61 5.33
N TRP A 29 -42.57 -19.80 5.85
CA TRP A 29 -42.28 -18.45 6.35
C TRP A 29 -41.22 -18.47 7.45
N GLN A 30 -41.15 -19.55 8.23
CA GLN A 30 -40.14 -19.72 9.27
C GLN A 30 -38.74 -19.85 8.67
N ASP A 31 -38.58 -20.63 7.59
CA ASP A 31 -37.30 -20.79 6.90
C ASP A 31 -36.89 -19.51 6.19
N PHE A 32 -37.83 -18.82 5.54
CA PHE A 32 -37.57 -17.51 4.94
C PHE A 32 -37.07 -16.50 5.98
N ILE A 33 -37.79 -16.33 7.09
CA ILE A 33 -37.39 -15.43 8.18
C ILE A 33 -36.03 -15.87 8.75
N GLY A 34 -35.81 -17.18 8.91
CA GLY A 34 -34.53 -17.74 9.36
C GLY A 34 -33.37 -17.36 8.45
N ILE A 35 -33.52 -17.50 7.13
CA ILE A 35 -32.51 -17.11 6.13
C ILE A 35 -32.25 -15.60 6.18
N VAL A 36 -33.30 -14.78 6.23
CA VAL A 36 -33.17 -13.32 6.29
C VAL A 36 -32.45 -12.89 7.57
N VAL A 37 -32.81 -13.45 8.72
CA VAL A 37 -32.14 -13.20 10.01
C VAL A 37 -30.67 -13.63 9.94
N LEU A 38 -30.38 -14.79 9.36
CA LEU A 38 -29.00 -15.26 9.16
C LEU A 38 -28.19 -14.29 8.29
N LEU A 39 -28.76 -13.79 7.20
CA LEU A 39 -28.11 -12.82 6.32
C LEU A 39 -27.87 -11.48 7.04
N VAL A 40 -28.83 -11.00 7.83
CA VAL A 40 -28.69 -9.77 8.62
C VAL A 40 -27.59 -9.93 9.68
N ILE A 41 -27.56 -11.05 10.42
CA ILE A 41 -26.52 -11.34 11.41
C ILE A 41 -25.15 -11.40 10.74
N ASN A 42 -25.02 -12.17 9.66
CA ASN A 42 -23.77 -12.31 8.92
C ASN A 42 -23.29 -10.94 8.42
N SER A 43 -24.17 -10.17 7.79
CA SER A 43 -23.84 -8.83 7.30
C SER A 43 -23.44 -7.87 8.41
N THR A 44 -24.07 -7.95 9.58
CA THR A 44 -23.75 -7.08 10.72
C THR A 44 -22.38 -7.44 11.28
N ILE A 45 -22.08 -8.72 11.48
CA ILE A 45 -20.77 -9.20 11.93
C ILE A 45 -19.71 -8.80 10.90
N SER A 46 -19.94 -9.07 9.62
CA SER A 46 -19.05 -8.68 8.53
C SER A 46 -18.74 -7.20 8.53
N PHE A 47 -19.77 -6.36 8.64
CA PHE A 47 -19.61 -4.91 8.61
C PHE A 47 -18.82 -4.40 9.82
N ILE A 48 -19.13 -4.90 11.02
CA ILE A 48 -18.43 -4.48 12.25
C ILE A 48 -16.96 -4.90 12.19
N GLU A 49 -16.68 -6.14 11.82
CA GLU A 49 -15.33 -6.66 11.71
C GLU A 49 -14.52 -5.95 10.62
N GLU A 50 -15.11 -5.72 9.44
CA GLU A 50 -14.45 -5.01 8.33
C GLU A 50 -14.18 -3.54 8.67
N ASN A 51 -15.10 -2.88 9.38
CA ASN A 51 -14.89 -1.51 9.84
C ASN A 51 -13.78 -1.42 10.92
N ASN A 52 -13.75 -2.35 11.87
CA ASN A 52 -12.70 -2.41 12.89
C ASN A 52 -11.32 -2.67 12.25
N ALA A 53 -11.26 -3.62 11.31
CA ALA A 53 -10.10 -3.88 10.47
C ALA A 53 -9.64 -2.64 9.69
N GLY A 54 -10.58 -1.94 9.05
CA GLY A 54 -10.32 -0.74 8.27
C GLY A 54 -9.74 0.40 9.11
N ASN A 55 -10.27 0.63 10.32
CA ASN A 55 -9.75 1.65 11.23
C ASN A 55 -8.31 1.35 11.69
N ALA A 56 -8.00 0.08 11.97
CA ALA A 56 -6.63 -0.32 12.30
C ALA A 56 -5.69 -0.11 11.10
N ALA A 57 -6.12 -0.47 9.89
CA ALA A 57 -5.35 -0.26 8.67
C ALA A 57 -5.14 1.23 8.36
N ALA A 58 -6.13 2.09 8.61
CA ALA A 58 -6.01 3.53 8.39
C ALA A 58 -4.93 4.16 9.27
N ALA A 59 -4.84 3.75 10.54
CA ALA A 59 -3.78 4.19 11.44
C ALA A 59 -2.38 3.78 10.95
N LEU A 60 -2.25 2.58 10.38
CA LEU A 60 -1.01 2.14 9.72
C LEU A 60 -0.70 2.97 8.46
N MET A 61 -1.72 3.27 7.63
CA MET A 61 -1.56 4.04 6.40
C MET A 61 -1.11 5.48 6.65
N ALA A 62 -1.54 6.10 7.75
CA ALA A 62 -1.07 7.42 8.15
C ALA A 62 0.46 7.45 8.32
N GLY A 63 1.07 6.37 8.84
CA GLY A 63 2.52 6.24 8.96
C GLY A 63 3.27 6.09 7.63
N LEU A 64 2.57 5.75 6.55
CA LEU A 64 3.09 5.62 5.18
C LEU A 64 2.78 6.84 4.30
N ALA A 65 2.11 7.85 4.84
CA ALA A 65 1.79 9.06 4.10
C ALA A 65 3.11 9.68 3.57
N PRO A 66 3.16 10.10 2.30
CA PRO A 66 4.34 10.77 1.77
C PRO A 66 4.66 11.98 2.63
N LYS A 67 5.91 12.12 3.04
CA LYS A 67 6.39 13.28 3.81
C LYS A 67 7.16 14.22 2.91
N THR A 68 7.16 15.49 3.26
CA THR A 68 7.92 16.52 2.57
C THR A 68 8.55 17.48 3.58
N LYS A 69 9.65 18.12 3.19
CA LYS A 69 10.26 19.20 3.97
C LYS A 69 9.69 20.53 3.50
N VAL A 70 8.97 21.20 4.39
CA VAL A 70 8.37 22.52 4.17
C VAL A 70 9.07 23.57 5.04
N LEU A 71 9.23 24.77 4.49
CA LEU A 71 9.72 25.93 5.21
C LEU A 71 8.52 26.79 5.64
N ARG A 72 8.21 26.79 6.94
CA ARG A 72 7.16 27.63 7.55
C ARG A 72 7.74 28.34 8.77
N ASP A 73 7.36 29.59 8.99
CA ASP A 73 7.86 30.42 10.09
C ASP A 73 9.40 30.51 10.17
N GLY A 74 10.08 30.41 9.02
CA GLY A 74 11.54 30.42 8.92
C GLY A 74 12.23 29.15 9.43
N GLN A 75 11.48 28.09 9.74
CA GLN A 75 12.02 26.79 10.16
C GLN A 75 11.66 25.67 9.18
N TRP A 76 12.64 24.84 8.86
CA TRP A 76 12.44 23.62 8.10
C TRP A 76 11.80 22.55 8.97
N SER A 77 10.63 22.08 8.58
CA SER A 77 9.91 21.00 9.25
C SER A 77 9.48 19.93 8.26
N GLU A 78 9.51 18.68 8.70
CA GLU A 78 9.00 17.56 7.90
C GLU A 78 7.51 17.36 8.22
N GLN A 79 6.65 17.47 7.21
CA GLN A 79 5.20 17.35 7.34
C GLN A 79 4.62 16.41 6.30
N GLU A 80 3.40 15.94 6.53
CA GLU A 80 2.67 15.10 5.58
C GLU A 80 2.33 15.86 4.29
N ALA A 81 2.44 15.18 3.16
CA ALA A 81 2.17 15.74 1.85
C ALA A 81 0.72 16.25 1.69
N ALA A 82 -0.21 15.75 2.52
CA ALA A 82 -1.60 16.17 2.52
C ALA A 82 -1.83 17.58 3.09
N ILE A 83 -0.86 18.11 3.86
CA ILE A 83 -0.97 19.41 4.55
C ILE A 83 -0.39 20.55 3.70
N LEU A 84 0.26 20.26 2.57
CA LEU A 84 0.78 21.32 1.69
C LEU A 84 -0.35 22.16 1.12
N VAL A 85 -0.06 23.45 1.02
CA VAL A 85 -0.90 24.43 0.34
C VAL A 85 -0.10 25.15 -0.75
N PRO A 86 -0.76 25.59 -1.82
CA PRO A 86 -0.14 26.48 -2.81
C PRO A 86 0.53 27.69 -2.14
N GLY A 87 1.76 27.98 -2.54
CA GLY A 87 2.61 29.02 -1.95
C GLY A 87 3.58 28.54 -0.88
N ASP A 88 3.48 27.28 -0.40
CA ASP A 88 4.51 26.71 0.48
C ASP A 88 5.86 26.59 -0.25
N ILE A 89 6.95 26.84 0.47
CA ILE A 89 8.31 26.55 0.01
C ILE A 89 8.69 25.16 0.49
N ILE A 90 9.13 24.32 -0.45
CA ILE A 90 9.56 22.94 -0.19
C ILE A 90 11.01 22.74 -0.60
N SER A 91 11.68 21.79 0.04
CA SER A 91 13.00 21.32 -0.36
C SER A 91 12.85 19.96 -1.04
N ILE A 92 13.35 19.84 -2.27
CA ILE A 92 13.35 18.61 -3.04
C ILE A 92 14.77 18.06 -3.06
N LYS A 93 14.98 16.87 -2.47
CA LYS A 93 16.28 16.20 -2.42
C LYS A 93 16.33 15.01 -3.37
N LEU A 94 17.54 14.49 -3.59
CA LEU A 94 17.75 13.26 -4.35
C LEU A 94 16.95 12.10 -3.74
N GLY A 95 16.16 11.43 -4.56
CA GLY A 95 15.30 10.30 -4.16
C GLY A 95 13.90 10.70 -3.72
N ASP A 96 13.65 11.99 -3.46
CA ASP A 96 12.32 12.45 -3.07
C ASP A 96 11.33 12.34 -4.24
N ILE A 97 10.10 11.97 -3.88
CA ILE A 97 8.94 12.07 -4.78
C ILE A 97 8.39 13.49 -4.63
N VAL A 98 8.23 14.18 -5.75
CA VAL A 98 7.68 15.53 -5.80
C VAL A 98 6.22 15.48 -5.33
N PRO A 99 5.85 16.12 -4.21
CA PRO A 99 4.52 15.94 -3.59
C PRO A 99 3.40 16.72 -4.30
N ALA A 100 3.74 17.80 -5.01
CA ALA A 100 2.83 18.75 -5.61
C ALA A 100 3.47 19.41 -6.85
N ASP A 101 2.69 20.02 -7.72
CA ASP A 101 3.27 20.78 -8.83
C ASP A 101 3.93 22.03 -8.25
N ALA A 102 5.19 22.30 -8.62
CA ALA A 102 6.00 23.36 -8.02
C ALA A 102 6.90 24.06 -9.06
N HIS A 103 7.25 25.32 -8.79
CA HIS A 103 8.26 26.08 -9.54
C HIS A 103 9.59 26.01 -8.80
N LEU A 104 10.66 25.66 -9.52
CA LEU A 104 12.01 25.63 -8.95
C LEU A 104 12.50 27.04 -8.63
N LEU A 105 13.03 27.21 -7.41
CA LEU A 105 13.75 28.42 -6.99
C LEU A 105 15.19 28.40 -7.50
N ASP A 106 16.00 29.37 -7.09
CA ASP A 106 17.41 29.46 -7.48
C ASP A 106 18.23 28.28 -6.94
N GLY A 107 19.10 27.72 -7.77
CA GLY A 107 19.95 26.59 -7.41
C GLY A 107 20.58 25.88 -8.61
N ASP A 108 21.20 24.73 -8.36
CA ASP A 108 21.75 23.87 -9.40
C ASP A 108 20.64 23.11 -10.15
N PRO A 109 20.79 22.81 -11.46
CA PRO A 109 19.79 22.08 -12.22
C PRO A 109 19.48 20.71 -11.61
N LEU A 110 18.19 20.38 -11.56
CA LEU A 110 17.67 19.11 -11.03
C LEU A 110 17.45 18.12 -12.19
N LYS A 111 17.72 16.83 -11.99
CA LYS A 111 17.24 15.79 -12.92
C LYS A 111 16.05 15.06 -12.33
N ILE A 112 14.98 15.04 -13.09
CA ILE A 112 13.69 14.51 -12.67
C ILE A 112 13.28 13.37 -13.60
N ASP A 113 12.90 12.26 -13.00
CA ASP A 113 12.26 11.14 -13.68
C ASP A 113 10.74 11.40 -13.73
N GLN A 114 10.25 11.61 -14.95
CA GLN A 114 8.83 11.82 -15.26
C GLN A 114 8.20 10.59 -15.92
N SER A 115 8.83 9.40 -15.84
CA SER A 115 8.33 8.16 -16.45
C SER A 115 6.91 7.81 -16.01
N ALA A 116 6.55 8.13 -14.76
CA ALA A 116 5.20 7.93 -14.23
C ALA A 116 4.12 8.83 -14.88
N LEU A 117 4.53 9.96 -15.48
CA LEU A 117 3.64 10.97 -16.07
C LEU A 117 3.64 10.91 -17.60
N THR A 118 4.82 10.81 -18.22
CA THR A 118 5.00 10.89 -19.67
C THR A 118 5.23 9.54 -20.32
N GLY A 119 5.60 8.51 -19.54
CA GLY A 119 6.02 7.21 -20.05
C GLY A 119 7.46 7.18 -20.61
N GLU A 120 8.20 8.30 -20.53
CA GLU A 120 9.58 8.36 -20.99
C GLU A 120 10.56 8.03 -19.84
N SER A 121 11.44 7.05 -20.06
CA SER A 121 12.34 6.55 -19.02
C SER A 121 13.58 7.42 -18.79
N LEU A 122 13.88 8.37 -19.67
CA LEU A 122 15.07 9.22 -19.54
C LEU A 122 14.78 10.41 -18.61
N PRO A 123 15.58 10.61 -17.55
CA PRO A 123 15.42 11.77 -16.67
C PRO A 123 15.64 13.07 -17.43
N VAL A 124 14.76 14.05 -17.21
CA VAL A 124 14.81 15.37 -17.82
C VAL A 124 15.49 16.34 -16.86
N THR A 125 16.40 17.17 -17.38
CA THR A 125 17.01 18.25 -16.60
C THR A 125 16.06 19.46 -16.54
N ARG A 126 15.84 19.98 -15.34
CA ARG A 126 15.04 21.17 -15.04
C ARG A 126 15.93 22.22 -14.39
N ASN A 127 15.83 23.45 -14.89
CA ASN A 127 16.60 24.59 -14.41
C ASN A 127 15.78 25.42 -13.42
N PRO A 128 16.42 26.32 -12.64
CA PRO A 128 15.70 27.32 -11.85
C PRO A 128 14.65 28.07 -12.67
N GLY A 129 13.46 28.24 -12.12
CA GLY A 129 12.29 28.83 -12.79
C GLY A 129 11.41 27.83 -13.54
N ASP A 130 11.90 26.64 -13.88
CA ASP A 130 11.09 25.61 -14.54
C ASP A 130 10.05 25.00 -13.57
N GLU A 131 8.99 24.45 -14.16
CA GLU A 131 7.97 23.69 -13.44
C GLU A 131 8.35 22.22 -13.26
N VAL A 132 7.99 21.67 -12.11
CA VAL A 132 8.10 20.26 -11.77
C VAL A 132 6.73 19.73 -11.36
N PHE A 133 6.45 18.48 -11.72
CA PHE A 133 5.12 17.89 -11.58
C PHE A 133 5.05 16.85 -10.47
N SER A 134 3.92 16.80 -9.78
CA SER A 134 3.65 15.83 -8.70
C SER A 134 3.78 14.39 -9.20
N GLY A 135 4.38 13.51 -8.40
CA GLY A 135 4.60 12.10 -8.76
C GLY A 135 5.89 11.85 -9.55
N SER A 136 6.58 12.90 -9.97
CA SER A 136 7.95 12.77 -10.50
C SER A 136 8.94 12.44 -9.39
N THR A 137 10.03 11.74 -9.70
CA THR A 137 11.07 11.40 -8.72
C THR A 137 12.37 12.13 -9.02
N CYS A 138 12.97 12.76 -8.02
CA CYS A 138 14.28 13.40 -8.17
C CYS A 138 15.38 12.34 -8.27
N LYS A 139 16.16 12.35 -9.36
CA LYS A 139 17.28 11.43 -9.58
C LYS A 139 18.63 12.06 -9.28
N GLN A 140 18.79 13.37 -9.50
CA GLN A 140 20.02 14.10 -9.21
C GLN A 140 19.72 15.56 -8.84
N GLY A 141 20.53 16.11 -7.94
CA GLY A 141 20.44 17.50 -7.48
C GLY A 141 19.63 17.65 -6.20
N GLU A 142 19.64 18.87 -5.68
CA GLU A 142 18.83 19.33 -4.56
C GLU A 142 18.50 20.80 -4.82
N ILE A 143 17.24 21.16 -4.71
CA ILE A 143 16.78 22.53 -4.97
C ILE A 143 15.51 22.82 -4.17
N GLU A 144 15.33 24.09 -3.82
CA GLU A 144 14.09 24.57 -3.22
C GLU A 144 13.05 24.88 -4.30
N ALA A 145 11.77 24.76 -3.98
CA ALA A 145 10.69 25.01 -4.92
C ALA A 145 9.47 25.61 -4.23
N VAL A 146 8.67 26.39 -4.96
CA VAL A 146 7.40 26.97 -4.49
C VAL A 146 6.25 26.16 -5.06
N VAL A 147 5.35 25.70 -4.21
CA VAL A 147 4.18 24.92 -4.61
C VAL A 147 3.18 25.79 -5.38
N ILE A 148 2.74 25.31 -6.54
CA ILE A 148 1.78 25.98 -7.43
C ILE A 148 0.39 25.37 -7.26
N ALA A 149 0.31 24.04 -7.31
CA ALA A 149 -0.95 23.30 -7.26
C ALA A 149 -0.78 21.99 -6.47
N THR A 150 -1.80 21.61 -5.72
CA THR A 150 -1.81 20.42 -4.87
C THR A 150 -2.98 19.49 -5.21
N GLY A 151 -2.83 18.20 -4.88
CA GLY A 151 -3.90 17.20 -4.98
C GLY A 151 -4.48 17.04 -6.38
N VAL A 152 -5.80 17.13 -6.49
CA VAL A 152 -6.55 16.95 -7.77
C VAL A 152 -6.26 18.03 -8.82
N TYR A 153 -5.69 19.17 -8.43
CA TYR A 153 -5.41 20.26 -9.36
C TYR A 153 -4.07 20.11 -10.09
N THR A 154 -3.22 19.17 -9.65
CA THR A 154 -1.95 18.89 -10.32
C THR A 154 -2.15 18.24 -11.69
N PHE A 155 -1.12 18.29 -12.53
CA PHE A 155 -1.13 17.61 -13.83
C PHE A 155 -1.37 16.10 -13.68
N TYR A 156 -0.73 15.48 -12.68
CA TYR A 156 -0.96 14.07 -12.34
C TYR A 156 -2.39 13.83 -11.84
N GLY A 157 -2.89 14.66 -10.92
CA GLY A 157 -4.21 14.52 -10.31
C GLY A 157 -5.33 14.58 -11.35
N LYS A 158 -5.23 15.51 -12.31
CA LYS A 158 -6.18 15.60 -13.44
C LYS A 158 -6.14 14.36 -14.33
N SER A 159 -4.95 13.83 -14.59
CA SER A 159 -4.78 12.63 -15.43
C SER A 159 -5.24 11.36 -14.72
N ALA A 160 -4.91 11.21 -13.43
CA ALA A 160 -5.29 10.06 -12.62
C ALA A 160 -6.81 9.98 -12.40
N HIS A 161 -7.50 11.11 -12.20
CA HIS A 161 -8.96 11.15 -12.08
C HIS A 161 -9.67 10.69 -13.37
N LEU A 162 -9.02 10.81 -14.54
CA LEU A 162 -9.56 10.31 -15.81
C LEU A 162 -9.35 8.79 -16.00
N VAL A 163 -8.47 8.17 -15.20
CA VAL A 163 -8.03 6.77 -15.35
C VAL A 163 -8.56 5.85 -14.22
N ASP A 164 -9.37 6.38 -13.30
CA ASP A 164 -9.94 5.68 -12.12
C ASP A 164 -10.92 4.52 -12.45
N SER A 165 -10.89 4.02 -13.68
CA SER A 165 -11.64 2.85 -14.16
C SER A 165 -10.82 1.56 -14.19
N THR A 166 -9.54 1.58 -13.77
CA THR A 166 -8.66 0.40 -13.90
C THR A 166 -8.59 -0.41 -12.62
N ASN A 167 -9.71 -0.99 -12.20
CA ASN A 167 -9.73 -1.97 -11.12
C ASN A 167 -9.17 -3.31 -11.63
N GLN A 168 -7.85 -3.49 -11.60
CA GLN A 168 -7.25 -4.81 -11.75
C GLN A 168 -7.72 -5.69 -10.59
N ILE A 169 -8.51 -6.71 -10.92
CA ILE A 169 -8.97 -7.72 -9.95
C ILE A 169 -7.73 -8.38 -9.32
N GLY A 170 -7.51 -8.14 -8.03
CA GLY A 170 -6.37 -8.69 -7.29
C GLY A 170 -6.37 -10.23 -7.28
N HIS A 171 -5.17 -10.84 -7.16
CA HIS A 171 -5.01 -12.30 -7.12
C HIS A 171 -5.94 -12.94 -6.08
N PHE A 172 -5.96 -12.38 -4.87
CA PHE A 172 -6.87 -12.77 -3.79
C PHE A 172 -8.35 -12.82 -4.22
N GLN A 173 -8.83 -11.80 -4.94
CA GLN A 173 -10.20 -11.74 -5.42
C GLN A 173 -10.48 -12.82 -6.48
N LYS A 174 -9.48 -13.17 -7.30
CA LYS A 174 -9.58 -14.30 -8.25
C LYS A 174 -9.69 -15.64 -7.53
N VAL A 175 -8.87 -15.86 -6.50
CA VAL A 175 -8.92 -17.09 -5.67
C VAL A 175 -10.27 -17.20 -4.97
N LEU A 176 -10.74 -16.12 -4.34
CA LEU A 176 -12.04 -16.08 -3.67
C LEU A 176 -13.20 -16.38 -4.64
N THR A 177 -13.12 -15.84 -5.85
CA THR A 177 -14.09 -16.11 -6.92
C THR A 177 -14.02 -17.57 -7.39
N ALA A 178 -12.83 -18.15 -7.47
CA ALA A 178 -12.65 -19.55 -7.87
C ALA A 178 -13.23 -20.52 -6.84
N ILE A 179 -12.99 -20.29 -5.55
CA ILE A 179 -13.56 -21.10 -4.47
C ILE A 179 -15.09 -20.93 -4.45
N GLY A 180 -15.58 -19.70 -4.56
CA GLY A 180 -17.02 -19.43 -4.66
C GLY A 180 -17.66 -20.17 -5.85
N LYS A 181 -17.02 -20.13 -7.02
CA LYS A 181 -17.47 -20.88 -8.21
C LYS A 181 -17.47 -22.40 -7.97
N PHE A 182 -16.44 -22.93 -7.32
CA PHE A 182 -16.38 -24.36 -6.97
C PHE A 182 -17.55 -24.75 -6.05
N CYS A 183 -17.80 -24.01 -4.97
CA CYS A 183 -18.93 -24.26 -4.06
C CYS A 183 -20.28 -24.19 -4.79
N ILE A 184 -20.52 -23.13 -5.58
CA ILE A 184 -21.76 -22.99 -6.36
C ILE A 184 -21.92 -24.15 -7.35
N SER A 185 -20.84 -24.54 -8.03
CA SER A 185 -20.88 -25.67 -8.98
C SER A 185 -21.17 -27.00 -8.29
N SER A 186 -20.61 -27.23 -7.10
CA SER A 186 -20.86 -28.44 -6.30
C SER A 186 -22.32 -28.51 -5.84
N ILE A 187 -22.88 -27.38 -5.38
CA ILE A 187 -24.29 -27.28 -5.02
C ILE A 187 -25.17 -27.54 -6.25
N ALA A 188 -24.87 -26.92 -7.40
CA ALA A 188 -25.66 -27.11 -8.61
C ALA A 188 -25.66 -28.58 -9.08
N VAL A 189 -24.50 -29.25 -9.03
CA VAL A 189 -24.39 -30.68 -9.34
C VAL A 189 -25.15 -31.51 -8.32
N GLY A 190 -25.03 -31.21 -7.02
CA GLY A 190 -25.77 -31.90 -5.95
C GLY A 190 -27.28 -31.77 -6.11
N MET A 191 -27.79 -30.56 -6.36
CA MET A 191 -29.20 -30.30 -6.65
C MET A 191 -29.67 -31.08 -7.88
N PHE A 192 -28.88 -31.08 -8.96
CA PHE A 192 -29.23 -31.82 -10.17
C PHE A 192 -29.34 -33.33 -9.91
N VAL A 193 -28.36 -33.91 -9.20
CA VAL A 193 -28.38 -35.34 -8.84
C VAL A 193 -29.56 -35.65 -7.92
N GLU A 194 -29.84 -34.83 -6.91
CA GLU A 194 -30.98 -35.03 -6.01
C GLU A 194 -32.31 -34.99 -6.76
N ILE A 195 -32.52 -34.03 -7.67
CA ILE A 195 -33.74 -33.95 -8.48
C ILE A 195 -33.91 -35.21 -9.33
N ILE A 196 -32.85 -35.67 -10.00
CA ILE A 196 -32.88 -36.86 -10.85
C ILE A 196 -33.05 -38.15 -10.05
N VAL A 197 -32.62 -38.23 -8.80
CA VAL A 197 -32.80 -39.43 -7.97
C VAL A 197 -34.17 -39.41 -7.27
N MET A 198 -34.58 -38.28 -6.70
CA MET A 198 -35.78 -38.21 -5.86
C MET A 198 -37.07 -38.31 -6.65
N TYR A 199 -37.16 -37.63 -7.80
CA TYR A 199 -38.42 -37.55 -8.55
C TYR A 199 -38.70 -38.78 -9.42
N PRO A 200 -37.82 -39.17 -10.36
CA PRO A 200 -38.13 -40.30 -11.25
C PRO A 200 -37.79 -41.67 -10.66
N ILE A 201 -36.82 -41.79 -9.74
CA ILE A 201 -36.43 -43.10 -9.17
C ILE A 201 -37.21 -43.35 -7.87
N GLN A 202 -37.13 -42.44 -6.90
CA GLN A 202 -37.68 -42.65 -5.56
C GLN A 202 -39.14 -42.22 -5.40
N HIS A 203 -39.73 -41.57 -6.40
CA HIS A 203 -41.14 -41.13 -6.44
C HIS A 203 -41.55 -40.35 -5.17
N ARG A 204 -40.64 -39.51 -4.66
CA ARG A 204 -40.90 -38.70 -3.45
C ARG A 204 -41.89 -37.57 -3.73
N GLU A 205 -42.58 -37.17 -2.67
CA GLU A 205 -43.45 -35.99 -2.71
C GLU A 205 -42.67 -34.72 -3.03
N TYR A 206 -43.26 -33.88 -3.88
CA TYR A 206 -42.68 -32.60 -4.31
C TYR A 206 -42.19 -31.73 -3.16
N ARG A 207 -42.96 -31.68 -2.07
CA ARG A 207 -42.61 -30.92 -0.87
C ARG A 207 -41.27 -31.36 -0.25
N GLN A 208 -41.10 -32.66 -0.03
CA GLN A 208 -39.85 -33.19 0.54
C GLN A 208 -38.65 -32.97 -0.38
N GLY A 209 -38.87 -32.92 -1.70
CA GLY A 209 -37.84 -32.58 -2.66
C GLY A 209 -37.34 -31.14 -2.51
N ILE A 210 -38.25 -30.18 -2.30
CA ILE A 210 -37.90 -28.76 -2.09
C ILE A 210 -37.16 -28.57 -0.77
N ASP A 211 -37.59 -29.24 0.31
CA ASP A 211 -36.94 -29.15 1.62
C ASP A 211 -35.47 -29.61 1.56
N ASN A 212 -35.18 -30.71 0.85
CA ASN A 212 -33.81 -31.21 0.67
C ASN A 212 -32.93 -30.24 -0.14
N LEU A 213 -33.47 -29.68 -1.23
CA LEU A 213 -32.77 -28.67 -2.04
C LEU A 213 -32.46 -27.41 -1.23
N LEU A 214 -33.36 -27.01 -0.34
CA LEU A 214 -33.21 -25.85 0.52
C LEU A 214 -32.10 -26.08 1.57
N VAL A 215 -32.03 -27.28 2.17
CA VAL A 215 -30.94 -27.67 3.08
C VAL A 215 -29.59 -27.62 2.37
N LEU A 216 -29.51 -28.10 1.13
CA LEU A 216 -28.27 -28.08 0.35
C LEU A 216 -27.83 -26.65 0.00
N LEU A 217 -28.78 -25.76 -0.31
CA LEU A 217 -28.51 -24.35 -0.59
C LEU A 217 -28.02 -23.59 0.66
N ILE A 218 -28.72 -23.72 1.79
CA ILE A 218 -28.35 -23.01 3.02
C ILE A 218 -27.02 -23.52 3.58
N GLY A 219 -26.83 -24.85 3.61
CA GLY A 219 -25.63 -25.46 4.17
C GLY A 219 -24.41 -25.38 3.25
N GLY A 220 -24.62 -25.35 1.92
CA GLY A 220 -23.54 -25.42 0.94
C GLY A 220 -22.79 -24.10 0.73
N ILE A 221 -23.39 -22.95 1.05
CA ILE A 221 -22.83 -21.64 0.71
C ILE A 221 -21.94 -21.12 1.85
N PRO A 222 -20.62 -20.98 1.65
CA PRO A 222 -19.71 -20.48 2.68
C PRO A 222 -19.74 -18.94 2.73
N ILE A 223 -20.85 -18.34 3.18
CA ILE A 223 -21.04 -16.88 3.22
C ILE A 223 -19.98 -16.18 4.08
N ALA A 224 -19.54 -16.85 5.16
CA ALA A 224 -18.55 -16.30 6.09
C ALA A 224 -17.13 -16.23 5.50
N MET A 225 -16.81 -17.00 4.46
CA MET A 225 -15.44 -17.17 3.97
C MET A 225 -14.78 -15.85 3.49
N PRO A 226 -15.41 -15.01 2.65
CA PRO A 226 -14.87 -13.69 2.28
C PRO A 226 -14.53 -12.82 3.51
N THR A 227 -15.43 -12.79 4.48
CA THR A 227 -15.31 -11.98 5.69
C THR A 227 -14.16 -12.48 6.56
N VAL A 228 -14.13 -13.79 6.86
CA VAL A 228 -13.10 -14.40 7.71
C VAL A 228 -11.72 -14.18 7.10
N LEU A 229 -11.57 -14.32 5.78
CA LEU A 229 -10.30 -14.08 5.11
C LEU A 229 -9.88 -12.60 5.17
N SER A 230 -10.80 -11.67 4.88
CA SER A 230 -10.55 -10.22 4.94
C SER A 230 -10.10 -9.77 6.34
N VAL A 231 -10.83 -10.21 7.37
CA VAL A 231 -10.52 -9.92 8.78
C VAL A 231 -9.18 -10.54 9.19
N THR A 232 -8.91 -11.77 8.77
CA THR A 232 -7.63 -12.44 9.06
C THR A 232 -6.45 -11.66 8.46
N MET A 233 -6.58 -11.16 7.23
CA MET A 233 -5.55 -10.33 6.60
C MET A 233 -5.35 -9.00 7.32
N ALA A 234 -6.43 -8.35 7.74
CA ALA A 234 -6.35 -7.08 8.48
C ALA A 234 -5.67 -7.26 9.85
N ILE A 235 -6.04 -8.30 10.60
CA ILE A 235 -5.38 -8.64 11.87
C ILE A 235 -3.90 -9.00 11.64
N GLY A 236 -3.60 -9.75 10.57
CA GLY A 236 -2.23 -10.08 10.18
C GLY A 236 -1.40 -8.85 9.87
N SER A 237 -1.94 -7.90 9.10
CA SER A 237 -1.32 -6.61 8.82
C SER A 237 -1.03 -5.82 10.09
N HIS A 238 -2.01 -5.76 11.02
CA HIS A 238 -1.81 -5.08 12.29
C HIS A 238 -0.68 -5.71 13.12
N ARG A 239 -0.63 -7.05 13.19
CA ARG A 239 0.46 -7.76 13.88
C ARG A 239 1.84 -7.52 13.24
N LEU A 240 1.92 -7.52 11.91
CA LEU A 240 3.16 -7.21 11.20
C LEU A 240 3.65 -5.79 11.52
N SER A 241 2.73 -4.82 11.60
CA SER A 241 3.09 -3.46 11.99
C SER A 241 3.59 -3.35 13.42
N GLN A 242 3.04 -4.12 14.35
CA GLN A 242 3.57 -4.20 15.72
C GLN A 242 4.99 -4.80 15.76
N GLN A 243 5.36 -5.61 14.75
CA GLN A 243 6.71 -6.14 14.56
C GLN A 243 7.63 -5.20 13.75
N GLY A 244 7.14 -4.01 13.37
CA GLY A 244 7.91 -3.02 12.61
C GLY A 244 7.82 -3.16 11.08
N ALA A 245 6.99 -4.07 10.56
CA ALA A 245 6.78 -4.25 9.11
C ALA A 245 5.40 -3.71 8.69
N ILE A 246 5.38 -2.62 7.92
CA ILE A 246 4.12 -2.00 7.48
C ILE A 246 3.72 -2.52 6.09
N THR A 247 2.61 -3.24 5.99
CA THR A 247 2.08 -3.77 4.72
C THR A 247 1.22 -2.74 4.00
N LYS A 248 1.77 -2.07 2.97
CA LYS A 248 1.03 -1.09 2.14
C LYS A 248 -0.12 -1.72 1.34
N ARG A 249 -0.01 -3.00 0.97
CA ARG A 249 -1.05 -3.79 0.28
C ARG A 249 -1.41 -4.99 1.15
N MET A 250 -2.69 -5.22 1.43
CA MET A 250 -3.11 -6.39 2.22
C MET A 250 -2.76 -7.72 1.53
N THR A 251 -2.75 -7.75 0.19
CA THR A 251 -2.32 -8.92 -0.60
C THR A 251 -0.82 -9.23 -0.47
N ALA A 252 0.00 -8.32 0.06
CA ALA A 252 1.43 -8.58 0.26
C ALA A 252 1.68 -9.68 1.30
N ILE A 253 0.72 -9.95 2.20
CA ILE A 253 0.82 -11.05 3.17
C ILE A 253 0.83 -12.41 2.47
N GLU A 254 0.01 -12.57 1.43
CA GLU A 254 -0.02 -13.77 0.59
C GLU A 254 1.28 -13.94 -0.20
N GLU A 255 1.76 -12.85 -0.83
CA GLU A 255 3.03 -12.83 -1.57
C GLU A 255 4.22 -13.17 -0.67
N MET A 256 4.24 -12.66 0.56
CA MET A 256 5.29 -12.94 1.54
C MET A 256 5.26 -14.39 2.04
N ALA A 257 4.07 -14.97 2.20
CA ALA A 257 3.91 -16.37 2.59
C ALA A 257 4.39 -17.35 1.51
N GLY A 258 4.30 -16.96 0.24
CA GLY A 258 4.79 -17.73 -0.92
C GLY A 258 6.20 -17.34 -1.38
N MET A 259 6.96 -16.58 -0.58
CA MET A 259 8.26 -16.08 -0.99
C MET A 259 9.31 -17.19 -1.00
N ASP A 260 9.78 -17.59 -2.19
CA ASP A 260 10.84 -18.59 -2.36
C ASP A 260 12.25 -17.99 -2.38
N VAL A 261 12.39 -16.75 -2.85
CA VAL A 261 13.68 -16.06 -3.00
C VAL A 261 13.58 -14.64 -2.45
N LEU A 262 14.42 -14.32 -1.47
CA LEU A 262 14.59 -12.97 -0.94
C LEU A 262 15.87 -12.33 -1.49
N CYS A 263 15.71 -11.39 -2.42
CA CYS A 263 16.81 -10.55 -2.88
C CYS A 263 16.99 -9.37 -1.92
N SER A 264 17.93 -9.49 -0.98
CA SER A 264 18.25 -8.41 -0.05
C SER A 264 19.34 -7.50 -0.62
N ASP A 265 19.12 -6.18 -0.54
CA ASP A 265 20.23 -5.23 -0.69
C ASP A 265 21.24 -5.43 0.45
N LYS A 266 22.51 -5.16 0.20
CA LYS A 266 23.57 -5.25 1.21
C LYS A 266 23.54 -4.02 2.11
N THR A 267 23.61 -2.84 1.50
CA THR A 267 23.76 -1.58 2.23
C THR A 267 22.40 -1.16 2.78
N GLY A 268 22.31 -0.89 4.09
CA GLY A 268 21.06 -0.46 4.72
C GLY A 268 20.10 -1.58 5.11
N THR A 269 20.27 -2.80 4.59
CA THR A 269 19.49 -3.98 5.02
C THR A 269 20.35 -5.02 5.74
N LEU A 270 21.46 -5.48 5.14
CA LEU A 270 22.37 -6.45 5.80
C LEU A 270 23.42 -5.76 6.67
N THR A 271 23.82 -4.54 6.32
CA THR A 271 24.83 -3.77 7.06
C THR A 271 24.21 -2.62 7.83
N LEU A 272 24.86 -2.20 8.92
CA LEU A 272 24.41 -1.12 9.81
C LEU A 272 24.39 0.28 9.16
N ASN A 273 24.84 0.39 7.91
CA ASN A 273 25.07 1.66 7.21
C ASN A 273 25.81 2.70 8.08
N ARG A 274 26.78 2.23 8.88
CA ARG A 274 27.69 3.03 9.69
C ARG A 274 29.10 2.70 9.24
N LEU A 275 29.63 3.54 8.38
CA LEU A 275 30.95 3.35 7.81
C LEU A 275 32.01 3.78 8.83
N SER A 276 33.12 3.07 8.86
CA SER A 276 34.28 3.38 9.67
C SER A 276 35.53 3.11 8.85
N VAL A 277 36.50 4.00 8.93
CA VAL A 277 37.79 3.86 8.25
C VAL A 277 38.88 3.65 9.30
N ASP A 278 39.78 2.71 9.06
CA ASP A 278 40.99 2.55 9.88
C ASP A 278 42.07 3.50 9.36
N LYS A 279 42.47 4.47 10.19
CA LYS A 279 43.47 5.49 9.83
C LYS A 279 44.82 4.89 9.45
N ASN A 280 45.15 3.70 9.96
CA ASN A 280 46.43 3.05 9.69
C ASN A 280 46.52 2.46 8.27
N LEU A 281 45.38 2.27 7.61
CA LEU A 281 45.29 1.70 6.26
C LEU A 281 45.11 2.79 5.18
N VAL A 282 45.13 4.07 5.56
CA VAL A 282 44.99 5.19 4.63
C VAL A 282 46.34 5.42 3.94
N GLU A 283 46.34 5.30 2.61
CA GLU A 283 47.49 5.55 1.74
C GLU A 283 47.33 6.92 1.06
N VAL A 284 48.40 7.74 1.07
CA VAL A 284 48.38 9.10 0.52
C VAL A 284 49.38 9.23 -0.63
N PHE A 285 48.90 9.75 -1.76
CA PHE A 285 49.70 9.90 -2.98
C PHE A 285 50.27 11.32 -3.19
N GLY A 286 49.80 12.30 -2.42
CA GLY A 286 50.29 13.68 -2.47
C GLY A 286 51.57 13.85 -1.66
N LYS A 287 52.61 14.49 -2.23
CA LYS A 287 53.94 14.61 -1.61
C LYS A 287 53.97 15.44 -0.31
N ASP A 288 52.99 16.31 -0.09
CA ASP A 288 52.94 17.25 1.05
C ASP A 288 51.66 17.10 1.88
N VAL A 289 51.00 15.94 1.84
CA VAL A 289 49.73 15.71 2.53
C VAL A 289 49.86 14.54 3.50
N ASP A 290 49.54 14.79 4.77
CA ASP A 290 49.51 13.76 5.81
C ASP A 290 48.14 13.06 5.88
N ASN A 291 48.08 11.87 6.48
CA ASN A 291 46.86 11.07 6.63
C ASN A 291 45.73 11.86 7.32
N ASP A 292 46.05 12.60 8.39
CA ASP A 292 45.05 13.42 9.09
C ASP A 292 44.57 14.61 8.24
N HIS A 293 45.40 15.14 7.34
CA HIS A 293 45.00 16.20 6.43
C HIS A 293 44.02 15.71 5.36
N VAL A 294 44.22 14.48 4.84
CA VAL A 294 43.26 13.88 3.90
C VAL A 294 41.90 13.65 4.55
N ILE A 295 41.87 13.18 5.80
CA ILE A 295 40.63 12.99 6.55
C ILE A 295 39.92 14.33 6.78
N LEU A 296 40.66 15.39 7.09
CA LEU A 296 40.10 16.74 7.23
C LEU A 296 39.51 17.25 5.92
N LEU A 297 40.16 17.02 4.78
CA LEU A 297 39.65 17.37 3.46
C LEU A 297 38.36 16.60 3.14
N ALA A 298 38.30 15.30 3.44
CA ALA A 298 37.09 14.49 3.27
C ALA A 298 35.94 15.03 4.13
N ALA A 299 36.17 15.29 5.41
CA ALA A 299 35.17 15.86 6.31
C ALA A 299 34.67 17.24 5.87
N ARG A 300 35.54 18.06 5.25
CA ARG A 300 35.17 19.37 4.66
C ARG A 300 34.29 19.25 3.42
N ALA A 301 34.53 18.22 2.59
CA ALA A 301 33.71 17.94 1.42
C ALA A 301 32.34 17.35 1.77
N SER A 302 32.21 16.72 2.94
CA SER A 302 30.94 16.19 3.45
C SER A 302 29.97 17.31 3.89
N ARG A 303 28.67 17.03 3.96
CA ARG A 303 27.66 17.96 4.51
C ARG A 303 27.30 17.58 5.95
N ILE A 304 27.03 18.56 6.82
CA ILE A 304 26.62 18.32 8.22
C ILE A 304 25.10 18.09 8.31
N ASP A 305 24.34 18.80 7.48
CA ASP A 305 22.88 18.81 7.52
C ASP A 305 22.24 17.65 6.74
N ASN A 306 23.05 16.88 6.00
CA ASN A 306 22.59 15.75 5.20
C ASN A 306 22.74 14.43 5.97
N GLN A 307 21.78 13.52 5.79
CA GLN A 307 21.75 12.22 6.49
C GLN A 307 22.55 11.12 5.77
N ASP A 308 23.53 11.48 4.95
CA ASP A 308 24.37 10.48 4.28
C ASP A 308 25.30 9.81 5.29
N ALA A 309 25.28 8.48 5.32
CA ALA A 309 26.12 7.66 6.19
C ALA A 309 27.61 7.87 5.95
N ILE A 310 28.03 8.13 4.70
CA ILE A 310 29.42 8.43 4.35
C ILE A 310 29.84 9.77 4.96
N ASP A 311 29.02 10.80 4.76
CA ASP A 311 29.30 12.15 5.27
C ASP A 311 29.37 12.17 6.80
N ALA A 312 28.41 11.51 7.45
CA ALA A 312 28.42 11.36 8.90
C ALA A 312 29.66 10.60 9.39
N ALA A 313 30.10 9.56 8.68
CA ALA A 313 31.31 8.81 9.02
C ALA A 313 32.57 9.67 8.90
N MET A 314 32.71 10.47 7.83
CA MET A 314 33.86 11.35 7.64
C MET A 314 33.91 12.46 8.69
N VAL A 315 32.77 13.08 9.03
CA VAL A 315 32.70 14.11 10.08
C VAL A 315 33.00 13.55 11.46
N ASN A 316 32.48 12.36 11.80
CA ASN A 316 32.73 11.69 13.08
C ASN A 316 34.16 11.12 13.21
N MET A 317 34.92 11.09 12.12
CA MET A 317 36.33 10.68 12.13
C MET A 317 37.26 11.74 12.73
N LEU A 318 36.80 12.99 12.79
CA LEU A 318 37.50 14.10 13.44
C LEU A 318 37.32 14.03 14.96
N ALA A 319 38.36 14.38 15.71
CA ALA A 319 38.30 14.43 17.18
C ALA A 319 37.39 15.56 17.68
N ASP A 320 37.33 16.69 16.96
CA ASP A 320 36.38 17.78 17.20
C ASP A 320 35.65 18.12 15.89
N PRO A 321 34.32 17.87 15.79
CA PRO A 321 33.53 18.22 14.61
C PRO A 321 33.60 19.71 14.23
N LYS A 322 33.95 20.60 15.17
CA LYS A 322 34.11 22.03 14.92
C LYS A 322 35.37 22.37 14.13
N GLU A 323 36.36 21.47 14.06
CA GLU A 323 37.59 21.68 13.27
C GLU A 323 37.31 21.83 11.77
N LYS A 324 36.23 21.20 11.29
CA LYS A 324 35.73 21.38 9.93
C LYS A 324 35.50 22.85 9.57
N CYS A 325 34.95 23.63 10.51
CA CYS A 325 34.65 25.05 10.31
C CYS A 325 35.83 25.99 10.65
N LYS A 326 36.94 25.46 11.20
CA LYS A 326 37.91 26.27 11.94
C LYS A 326 39.12 26.80 11.16
N ALA A 327 39.19 26.66 9.84
CA ALA A 327 40.29 27.28 9.09
C ALA A 327 39.85 27.82 7.73
N LEU A 328 39.49 29.11 7.74
CA LEU A 328 39.63 30.03 6.62
C LEU A 328 40.22 31.34 7.16
N PHE A 329 41.43 31.26 7.71
CA PHE A 329 42.19 32.44 8.13
C PHE A 329 43.72 32.30 7.97
N ILE A 330 44.21 31.33 7.19
CA ILE A 330 45.64 31.23 6.91
C ILE A 330 45.87 31.19 5.39
N SER A 331 46.37 32.33 4.91
CA SER A 331 47.06 32.68 3.66
C SER A 331 46.40 32.35 2.32
N LEU A 332 45.69 33.35 1.77
CA LEU A 332 45.90 33.81 0.40
C LEU A 332 47.00 34.88 0.42
#